data_AF-A0A8S9NB70-F1
#
_entry.id   AF-A0A8S9NB70-F1
#
_cell.length_a   1.000
_cell.length_b   1.000
_cell.length_c   1.000
_cell.angle_alpha   90.00
_cell.angle_beta   90.00
_cell.angle_gamma   90.00
#
_symmetry.space_group_name_H-M   'P 1'
#
loop_
_entity.id
_entity.type
_entity.pdbx_description
1 polymer ?
#
loop_
_entity_poly.entity_id
_entity_poly.type
_entity_poly.pdbx_seq_one_letter_code
_entity_poly.pdbx_strand_id
1 'polypeptide(L)'
;MKRAVELHDAILKGLLANTAMLIRGFCRQGRMNEASELLKKMTGNGVSPDCITYTTLIHEFCRKDDVKREIELWNSMIERGVRPNRVAYNSP
;
A
#
# COMPACT_ATOMS: atom_id res chain seq x y z
N MET A 1 30.40 11.71 3.04
CA MET A 1 29.33 11.18 3.92
C MET A 1 27.93 11.60 3.48
N LYS A 2 27.63 12.90 3.30
CA LYS A 2 26.28 13.37 2.90
C LYS A 2 25.72 12.73 1.62
N ARG A 3 26.52 12.69 0.54
CA ARG A 3 26.18 12.01 -0.73
C ARG A 3 25.95 10.49 -0.60
N ALA A 4 26.62 9.83 0.34
CA ALA A 4 26.47 8.39 0.56
C ALA A 4 25.13 8.07 1.27
N VAL A 5 24.73 8.93 2.20
CA VAL A 5 23.42 8.85 2.87
C VAL A 5 22.29 9.16 1.88
N GLU A 6 22.46 10.19 1.04
CA GLU A 6 21.48 10.54 0.00
C GLU A 6 21.32 9.41 -1.05
N LEU A 7 22.43 8.79 -1.48
CA LEU A 7 22.38 7.65 -2.40
C LEU A 7 21.73 6.44 -1.75
N HIS A 8 22.03 6.16 -0.49
CA HIS A 8 21.39 5.09 0.27
C HIS A 8 19.87 5.31 0.39
N ASP A 9 19.45 6.54 0.70
CA ASP A 9 18.03 6.93 0.80
C ASP A 9 17.30 6.86 -0.56
N ALA A 10 17.96 7.24 -1.65
CA ALA A 10 17.42 7.12 -3.00
C ALA A 10 17.27 5.66 -3.46
N ILE A 11 18.26 4.80 -3.16
CA ILE A 11 18.19 3.36 -3.43
C ILE A 11 17.06 2.72 -2.62
N LEU A 12 16.94 3.06 -1.34
CA LEU A 12 15.85 2.61 -0.48
C LEU A 12 14.51 3.07 -1.05
N LYS A 13 14.34 4.33 -1.44
CA LYS A 13 13.11 4.83 -2.07
C LYS A 13 12.77 4.11 -3.37
N GLY A 14 13.74 3.83 -4.23
CA GLY A 14 13.54 3.05 -5.46
C GLY A 14 13.13 1.60 -5.18
N LEU A 15 13.75 0.97 -4.18
CA LEU A 15 13.33 -0.34 -3.68
C LEU A 15 11.91 -0.25 -3.07
N LEU A 16 11.56 0.83 -2.39
CA LEU A 16 10.24 0.99 -1.78
C LEU A 16 9.16 1.26 -2.83
N ALA A 17 9.47 1.94 -3.94
CA ALA A 17 8.55 2.06 -5.08
C ALA A 17 8.24 0.69 -5.72
N ASN A 18 9.20 -0.24 -5.73
CA ASN A 18 8.95 -1.60 -6.21
C ASN A 18 8.03 -2.40 -5.26
N THR A 19 7.96 -2.06 -3.97
CA THR A 19 7.08 -2.75 -3.02
C THR A 19 5.60 -2.57 -3.36
N ALA A 20 5.20 -1.43 -3.93
CA ALA A 20 3.84 -1.23 -4.43
C ALA A 20 3.49 -2.16 -5.62
N MET A 21 4.47 -2.53 -6.45
CA MET A 21 4.26 -3.53 -7.50
C MET A 21 4.15 -4.94 -6.92
N LEU A 22 4.97 -5.27 -5.92
CA LEU A 22 4.92 -6.56 -5.23
C LEU A 22 3.60 -6.76 -4.47
N ILE A 23 3.11 -5.73 -3.76
CA ILE A 23 1.80 -5.75 -3.10
C ILE A 23 0.71 -6.10 -4.12
N ARG A 24 0.68 -5.42 -5.28
CA ARG A 24 -0.27 -5.72 -6.36
C ARG A 24 -0.13 -7.14 -6.89
N GLY A 25 1.09 -7.64 -7.06
CA GLY A 25 1.37 -9.01 -7.46
C GLY A 25 0.82 -10.03 -6.47
N PHE A 26 1.04 -9.81 -5.17
CA PHE A 26 0.50 -10.67 -4.12
C PHE A 26 -1.03 -10.64 -4.07
N CYS A 27 -1.64 -9.46 -4.20
CA CYS A 27 -3.10 -9.34 -4.27
C CYS A 27 -3.68 -10.18 -5.42
N ARG A 28 -3.12 -10.07 -6.63
CA ARG A 28 -3.56 -10.85 -7.80
C ARG A 28 -3.41 -12.36 -7.64
N GLN A 29 -2.49 -12.80 -6.79
CA GLN A 29 -2.31 -14.21 -6.43
C GLN A 29 -3.17 -14.64 -5.22
N GLY A 30 -4.00 -13.74 -4.68
CA GLY A 30 -4.79 -13.99 -3.47
C GLY A 30 -3.98 -14.02 -2.17
N ARG A 31 -2.69 -13.68 -2.22
CA ARG A 31 -1.72 -13.72 -1.12
C ARG A 31 -1.80 -12.47 -0.25
N MET A 32 -2.96 -12.27 0.37
CA MET A 32 -3.30 -11.02 1.06
C MET A 32 -2.48 -10.78 2.32
N ASN A 33 -2.03 -11.84 3.00
CA ASN A 33 -1.20 -11.68 4.20
C ASN A 33 0.17 -11.10 3.83
N GLU A 34 0.81 -11.60 2.77
CA GLU A 34 2.07 -11.03 2.28
C GLU A 34 1.89 -9.60 1.78
N ALA A 35 0.77 -9.30 1.12
CA ALA A 35 0.44 -7.96 0.68
C ALA A 35 0.30 -6.98 1.87
N SER A 36 -0.40 -7.38 2.94
CA SER A 36 -0.57 -6.58 4.16
C SER A 36 0.75 -6.39 4.93
N GLU A 37 1.58 -7.43 5.04
CA GLU A 37 2.88 -7.33 5.72
C GLU A 37 3.84 -6.38 4.96
N LEU A 38 3.82 -6.42 3.62
CA LEU A 38 4.57 -5.46 2.82
C LEU A 38 4.06 -4.03 2.97
N LEU A 39 2.75 -3.82 3.05
CA LEU A 39 2.17 -2.51 3.33
C LEU A 39 2.62 -1.98 4.71
N LYS A 40 2.62 -2.83 5.75
CA LYS A 40 3.13 -2.47 7.08
C LYS A 40 4.62 -2.12 7.05
N LYS A 41 5.42 -2.90 6.33
CA LYS A 41 6.86 -2.62 6.19
C LYS A 41 7.13 -1.31 5.45
N MET A 42 6.37 -1.04 4.38
CA MET A 42 6.43 0.21 3.62
C MET A 42 6.10 1.40 4.52
N THR A 43 4.97 1.33 5.24
CA THR A 43 4.54 2.39 6.15
C THR A 43 5.45 2.57 7.37
N GLY A 44 5.96 1.49 7.95
CA GLY A 44 6.89 1.50 9.08
C GLY A 44 8.25 2.12 8.75
N ASN A 45 8.67 2.04 7.48
CA ASN A 45 9.87 2.70 6.97
C ASN A 45 9.62 4.16 6.53
N GLY A 46 8.47 4.74 6.90
CA GLY A 46 8.13 6.13 6.57
C GLY A 46 7.74 6.36 5.11
N VAL A 47 7.54 5.31 4.33
CA VAL A 47 7.08 5.44 2.94
C VAL A 47 5.57 5.41 2.90
N SER A 48 4.97 6.48 2.38
CA SER A 48 3.53 6.57 2.25
C SER A 48 3.06 5.75 1.03
N PRO A 49 2.13 4.79 1.20
CA PRO A 49 1.48 4.13 0.08
C PRO A 49 0.69 5.14 -0.74
N ASP A 50 0.74 5.01 -2.05
CA ASP A 50 -0.04 5.86 -2.95
C ASP A 50 -1.51 5.45 -2.97
N CYS A 51 -2.34 6.33 -3.55
CA CYS A 51 -3.77 6.09 -3.71
C CYS A 51 -4.06 4.75 -4.40
N ILE A 52 -3.29 4.41 -5.44
CA ILE A 52 -3.50 3.21 -6.25
C ILE A 52 -3.23 1.94 -5.42
N THR A 53 -2.22 1.97 -4.54
CA THR A 53 -1.87 0.86 -3.65
C THR A 53 -3.01 0.59 -2.67
N TYR A 54 -3.53 1.64 -2.02
CA TYR A 54 -4.69 1.53 -1.14
C TYR A 54 -5.92 1.00 -1.87
N THR A 55 -6.29 1.61 -3.01
CA THR A 55 -7.44 1.19 -3.80
C THR A 55 -7.33 -0.28 -4.24
N THR A 56 -6.14 -0.73 -4.63
CA THR A 56 -5.95 -2.13 -5.04
C THR A 56 -6.20 -3.08 -3.87
N LEU A 57 -5.69 -2.77 -2.68
CA LEU A 57 -5.90 -3.60 -1.51
C LEU A 57 -7.37 -3.61 -1.06
N ILE A 58 -8.00 -2.43 -0.99
CA ILE A 58 -9.41 -2.27 -0.62
C ILE A 58 -10.31 -3.10 -1.56
N HIS A 59 -10.14 -2.96 -2.87
CA HIS A 59 -10.89 -3.73 -3.87
C HIS A 59 -10.72 -5.24 -3.69
N GLU A 60 -9.50 -5.70 -3.38
CA GLU A 60 -9.22 -7.13 -3.23
C GLU A 60 -9.74 -7.70 -1.90
N PHE A 61 -9.80 -6.90 -0.84
CA PHE A 61 -10.47 -7.29 0.40
C PHE A 61 -12.00 -7.28 0.26
N CYS A 62 -12.56 -6.30 -0.44
CA CYS A 62 -13.98 -6.26 -0.82
C CYS A 62 -14.38 -7.52 -1.61
N ARG A 63 -13.61 -7.93 -2.64
CA ARG A 63 -13.84 -9.18 -3.40
C ARG A 63 -13.80 -10.46 -2.56
N LYS A 64 -13.20 -10.40 -1.37
CA LYS A 64 -13.03 -11.53 -0.45
C LYS A 64 -13.99 -11.47 0.75
N ASP A 65 -14.92 -10.52 0.76
CA ASP A 65 -15.83 -10.24 1.87
C ASP A 65 -15.12 -9.97 3.21
N ASP A 66 -13.87 -9.50 3.18
CA ASP A 66 -13.10 -9.14 4.37
C ASP A 66 -13.29 -7.65 4.71
N VAL A 67 -14.53 -7.32 5.06
CA VAL A 67 -15.00 -5.95 5.35
C VAL A 67 -14.18 -5.29 6.46
N LYS A 68 -13.71 -6.08 7.45
CA LYS A 68 -12.91 -5.54 8.55
C LYS A 68 -11.60 -4.93 8.03
N ARG A 69 -10.85 -5.69 7.23
CA ARG A 69 -9.57 -5.21 6.69
C ARG A 69 -9.76 -4.10 5.67
N GLU A 70 -10.86 -4.14 4.93
CA GLU A 70 -11.24 -3.06 4.02
C GLU A 70 -11.39 -1.72 4.76
N ILE A 71 -12.18 -1.70 5.84
CA ILE A 71 -12.40 -0.50 6.66
C ILE A 71 -11.10 -0.02 7.32
N GLU A 72 -10.27 -0.94 7.82
CA GLU A 72 -8.96 -0.61 8.40
C GLU A 72 -8.05 0.10 7.38
N LEU A 73 -8.04 -0.36 6.14
CA LEU A 73 -7.27 0.26 5.06
C LEU A 73 -7.85 1.61 4.63
N TRP A 74 -9.17 1.71 4.55
CA TRP A 74 -9.86 2.97 4.25
C TRP A 74 -9.55 4.05 5.28
N ASN A 75 -9.63 3.72 6.56
CA ASN A 75 -9.29 4.64 7.65
C ASN A 75 -7.81 5.02 7.59
N SER A 76 -6.92 4.06 7.38
CA SER A 76 -5.48 4.33 7.23
C SER A 76 -5.18 5.27 6.06
N MET A 77 -5.91 5.12 4.95
CA MET A 77 -5.79 5.99 3.78
C MET A 77 -6.16 7.44 4.12
N ILE A 78 -7.28 7.64 4.83
CA ILE A 78 -7.75 8.96 5.27
C ILE A 78 -6.81 9.60 6.30
N GLU A 79 -6.41 8.84 7.32
CA GLU A 79 -5.50 9.32 8.38
C GLU A 79 -4.16 9.81 7.83
N ARG A 80 -3.69 9.18 6.74
CA ARG A 80 -2.45 9.57 6.04
C ARG A 80 -2.64 10.68 5.02
N GLY A 81 -3.85 11.24 4.90
CA GLY A 81 -4.17 12.30 3.95
C GLY A 81 -4.16 11.85 2.49
N VAL A 82 -4.19 10.54 2.22
CA VAL A 82 -4.24 10.00 0.87
C VAL A 82 -5.68 10.08 0.39
N ARG A 83 -5.96 10.90 -0.63
CA ARG A 83 -7.34 11.04 -1.14
C ARG A 83 -7.78 9.79 -1.89
N PRO A 84 -8.94 9.19 -1.56
CA PRO A 84 -9.50 8.10 -2.34
C PRO A 84 -9.80 8.56 -3.77
N ASN A 85 -9.46 7.72 -4.75
CA ASN A 85 -9.87 7.96 -6.14
C ASN A 85 -11.30 7.41 -6.37
N ARG A 86 -11.87 7.69 -7.55
CA ARG A 86 -13.23 7.25 -7.91
C ARG A 86 -13.43 5.72 -7.84
N VAL A 87 -12.35 4.94 -7.94
CA VAL A 87 -12.39 3.46 -7.84
C VAL A 87 -12.49 3.02 -6.37
N ALA A 88 -11.86 3.75 -5.45
CA ALA A 88 -12.02 3.52 -4.01
C ALA A 88 -13.46 3.78 -3.57
N TYR A 89 -14.06 4.91 -3.97
CA TYR A 89 -15.45 5.25 -3.63
C TYR A 89 -16.51 4.32 -4.24
N ASN A 90 -16.19 3.61 -5.32
CA ASN A 90 -17.10 2.70 -6.00
C ASN A 90 -16.84 1.22 -5.65
N SER A 91 -16.02 0.93 -4.64
CA SER A 91 -15.95 -0.41 -4.07
C SER A 91 -17.24 -0.61 -3.25
N PRO A 92 -18.09 -1.59 -3.63
CA PRO A 92 -19.46 -1.73 -3.11
C PRO A 92 -19.53 -2.14 -1.65
#